data_AF-A0A962M1M9-F1
#
_entry.id   AF-A0A962M1M9-F1
#
_cell.length_a   1.000
_cell.length_b   1.000
_cell.length_c   1.000
_cell.angle_alpha   90.00
_cell.angle_beta   90.00
_cell.angle_gamma   90.00
#
_symmetry.space_group_name_H-M   'P 1'
#
loop_
_entity.id
_entity.type
_entity.pdbx_description
1 polymer ?
#
loop_
_entity_poly.entity_id
_entity_poly.type
_entity_poly.pdbx_seq_one_letter_code
_entity_poly.pdbx_strand_id
1 'polypeptide(L)'
;MPGTGLMATPRNKLLLGTTLLLILAGGWFAYSKWVSPTRVALVNYEDFQAARIFKSNDNPLIAVEMVPLAELDRVTGYDLVLFFGRGLNLEPEQFEFLQAAGIKGLKMFMEGATNPNIDVTNLRGRDLDFVGDYIRFGGSANYRSLLNYARAVFDGKQVLVDPPRDPLPLSQDLVFYLDEDALFETVAGFEEYAIANGLHKPGQPRVAMVTSVPGPFNSNRDHVDALIRSLADQGLNVYPMAALNKRLAFLREVNPDAVVFMPHGRITLNEAEEAIAWLRERNIPLFGPLSVFQNHDEWLDDQQGITGALITMSVVLPEFDGAIAPYAIAAKYPDEYGYQIFKPIPERMEKFTRMVREWIALKSMPNADKKLAIYYYKGPGMNAMTAGGLEVADSLYNTLQVLRDAGYRVEGLPADLEGFKALIQREGPVLGPYAAGDMAAFFAAGKPALVSAQDYDRWCAEELAPAMCEAVTARYGRSPGQYMTTVREGVEYLAVARVELGNIVLLPQPLPGVGENTFALVHGTRAAPPYPYVASYLWTRKVFQPDAVMHFGTHGS
;
A
#
# COMPACT_ATOMS: atom_id res chain seq x y z
N MET A 1 -83.50 -22.05 -25.59
CA MET A 1 -83.60 -20.59 -25.86
C MET A 1 -82.18 -20.02 -25.85
N PRO A 2 -81.73 -19.37 -26.92
CA PRO A 2 -80.34 -18.92 -27.07
C PRO A 2 -80.08 -17.65 -26.27
N GLY A 3 -78.82 -17.52 -25.84
CA GLY A 3 -78.32 -16.48 -24.95
C GLY A 3 -78.31 -15.08 -25.55
N THR A 4 -78.66 -14.11 -24.72
CA THR A 4 -78.43 -12.68 -24.94
C THR A 4 -76.97 -12.36 -24.64
N GLY A 5 -76.09 -12.64 -25.60
CA GLY A 5 -74.75 -12.05 -25.61
C GLY A 5 -74.88 -10.56 -25.84
N LEU A 6 -74.54 -9.76 -24.82
CA LEU A 6 -74.33 -8.32 -24.93
C LEU A 6 -73.19 -8.06 -25.94
N MET A 7 -73.53 -7.98 -27.23
CA MET A 7 -72.62 -7.45 -28.24
C MET A 7 -72.43 -5.96 -27.96
N ALA A 8 -71.30 -5.62 -27.34
CA ALA A 8 -70.83 -4.26 -27.25
C ALA A 8 -70.78 -3.65 -28.66
N THR A 9 -71.59 -2.63 -28.90
CA THR A 9 -71.60 -1.86 -30.15
C THR A 9 -70.19 -1.33 -30.45
N PRO A 10 -69.81 -1.11 -31.71
CA PRO A 10 -68.46 -0.62 -32.07
C PRO A 10 -68.08 0.68 -31.34
N ARG A 11 -69.08 1.51 -31.00
CA ARG A 11 -68.94 2.70 -30.17
C ARG A 11 -68.56 2.39 -28.70
N ASN A 12 -69.10 1.32 -28.11
CA ASN A 12 -68.74 0.87 -26.75
C ASN A 12 -67.34 0.25 -26.70
N LYS A 13 -66.90 -0.44 -27.75
CA LYS A 13 -65.51 -0.96 -27.86
C LYS A 13 -64.50 0.19 -28.02
N LEU A 14 -64.84 1.22 -28.79
CA LEU A 14 -64.02 2.42 -28.93
C LEU A 14 -63.90 3.16 -27.59
N LEU A 15 -65.01 3.40 -26.89
CA LEU A 15 -65.05 4.02 -25.56
C LEU A 15 -64.25 3.23 -24.51
N LEU A 16 -64.34 1.90 -24.50
CA LEU A 16 -63.52 1.07 -23.61
C LEU A 16 -62.03 1.22 -23.93
N GLY A 17 -61.66 1.20 -25.21
CA GLY A 17 -60.28 1.37 -25.65
C GLY A 17 -59.71 2.76 -25.31
N THR A 18 -60.48 3.83 -25.47
CA THR A 18 -60.05 5.18 -25.09
C THR A 18 -59.91 5.32 -23.58
N THR A 19 -60.81 4.73 -22.80
CA THR A 19 -60.74 4.73 -21.34
C THR A 19 -59.52 3.96 -20.85
N LEU A 20 -59.22 2.80 -21.44
CA LEU A 20 -58.03 2.02 -21.12
C LEU A 20 -56.74 2.79 -21.43
N LEU A 21 -56.67 3.46 -22.59
CA LEU A 21 -55.55 4.32 -22.97
C LEU A 21 -55.35 5.49 -22.00
N LEU A 22 -56.43 6.12 -21.54
CA LEU A 22 -56.36 7.20 -20.54
C LEU A 22 -55.90 6.69 -19.18
N ILE A 23 -56.32 5.49 -18.77
CA ILE A 23 -55.86 4.85 -17.53
C ILE A 23 -54.38 4.48 -17.64
N LEU A 24 -53.94 3.92 -18.77
CA LEU A 24 -52.53 3.58 -19.00
C LEU A 24 -51.66 4.83 -19.08
N ALA A 25 -52.12 5.89 -19.75
CA ALA A 25 -51.43 7.17 -19.83
C ALA A 25 -51.38 7.87 -18.46
N GLY A 26 -52.46 7.83 -17.69
CA GLY A 26 -52.52 8.35 -16.32
C GLY A 26 -51.62 7.55 -15.36
N GLY A 27 -51.61 6.22 -15.49
CA GLY A 27 -50.73 5.33 -14.75
C GLY A 27 -49.26 5.54 -15.10
N TRP A 28 -48.94 5.70 -16.39
CA TRP A 28 -47.60 6.04 -16.85
C TRP A 28 -47.16 7.42 -16.36
N PHE A 29 -48.05 8.41 -16.40
CA PHE A 29 -47.76 9.76 -15.90
C PHE A 29 -47.51 9.74 -14.38
N ALA A 30 -48.36 9.05 -13.62
CA ALA A 30 -48.19 8.86 -12.18
C ALA A 30 -46.88 8.12 -11.86
N TYR A 31 -46.58 7.06 -12.61
CA TYR A 31 -45.32 6.32 -12.47
C TYR A 31 -44.12 7.22 -12.78
N SER A 32 -44.12 7.89 -13.92
CA SER A 32 -43.04 8.78 -14.34
C SER A 32 -42.83 9.90 -13.33
N LYS A 33 -43.91 10.54 -12.86
CA LYS A 33 -43.86 11.69 -11.96
C LYS A 33 -43.52 11.35 -10.51
N TRP A 34 -43.85 10.15 -10.03
CA TRP A 34 -43.75 9.84 -8.60
C TRP A 34 -42.88 8.63 -8.28
N VAL A 35 -42.82 7.62 -9.14
CA VAL A 35 -42.26 6.30 -8.80
C VAL A 35 -40.99 5.98 -9.59
N SER A 36 -40.85 6.47 -10.81
CA SER A 36 -39.75 6.08 -11.70
C SER A 36 -38.37 6.32 -11.05
N PRO A 37 -37.33 5.57 -11.46
CA PRO A 37 -36.00 5.75 -10.90
C PRO A 37 -35.46 7.17 -11.15
N THR A 38 -34.85 7.76 -10.13
CA THR A 38 -34.00 8.96 -10.26
C THR A 38 -32.64 8.49 -10.75
N ARG A 39 -32.05 9.14 -11.74
CA ARG A 39 -30.78 8.73 -12.36
C ARG A 39 -29.68 9.74 -12.04
N VAL A 40 -28.59 9.26 -11.46
CA VAL A 40 -27.40 10.06 -11.12
C VAL A 40 -26.20 9.53 -11.92
N ALA A 41 -25.56 10.39 -12.71
CA ALA A 41 -24.38 10.04 -13.48
C ALA A 41 -23.10 10.48 -12.76
N LEU A 42 -22.10 9.61 -12.73
CA LEU A 42 -20.73 9.90 -12.31
C LEU A 42 -19.81 9.90 -13.53
N VAL A 43 -19.21 11.03 -13.84
CA VAL A 43 -18.35 11.21 -15.03
C VAL A 43 -16.91 11.45 -14.59
N ASN A 44 -15.97 10.69 -15.15
CA ASN A 44 -14.54 10.76 -14.87
C ASN A 44 -14.15 10.42 -13.41
N TYR A 45 -15.02 9.71 -12.69
CA TYR A 45 -14.69 9.11 -11.40
C TYR A 45 -13.92 7.81 -11.63
N GLU A 46 -12.89 7.57 -10.82
CA GLU A 46 -12.30 6.25 -10.71
C GLU A 46 -13.24 5.31 -9.94
N ASP A 47 -13.23 4.01 -10.25
CA ASP A 47 -14.04 2.97 -9.58
C ASP A 47 -14.01 3.10 -8.05
N PHE A 48 -12.81 3.27 -7.50
CA PHE A 48 -12.63 3.37 -6.06
C PHE A 48 -13.27 4.62 -5.46
N GLN A 49 -13.44 5.72 -6.21
CA GLN A 49 -14.12 6.95 -5.77
C GLN A 49 -15.64 6.81 -5.84
N ALA A 50 -16.13 6.16 -6.89
CA ALA A 50 -17.57 5.94 -7.10
C ALA A 50 -18.15 4.91 -6.11
N ALA A 51 -17.36 3.91 -5.70
CA ALA A 51 -17.80 2.76 -4.90
C ALA A 51 -18.67 3.09 -3.66
N ARG A 52 -18.43 4.19 -2.93
CA ARG A 52 -19.26 4.53 -1.74
C ARG A 52 -20.43 5.41 -2.06
N ILE A 53 -20.41 6.17 -3.15
CA ILE A 53 -21.66 6.76 -3.63
C ILE A 53 -22.64 5.62 -3.96
N PHE A 54 -22.15 4.55 -4.63
CA PHE A 54 -22.93 3.33 -4.86
C PHE A 54 -23.37 2.65 -3.56
N LYS A 55 -22.43 2.33 -2.65
CA LYS A 55 -22.74 1.62 -1.40
C LYS A 55 -23.59 2.43 -0.41
N SER A 56 -23.57 3.76 -0.50
CA SER A 56 -24.41 4.62 0.35
C SER A 56 -25.85 4.74 -0.16
N ASN A 57 -26.13 4.21 -1.35
CA ASN A 57 -27.48 4.18 -1.89
C ASN A 57 -28.29 3.04 -1.26
N ASP A 58 -29.16 3.38 -0.33
CA ASP A 58 -30.14 2.49 0.26
C ASP A 58 -31.55 2.66 -0.35
N ASN A 59 -31.68 3.48 -1.39
CA ASN A 59 -32.94 3.74 -2.07
C ASN A 59 -33.00 3.00 -3.42
N PRO A 60 -33.86 1.98 -3.57
CA PRO A 60 -33.94 1.19 -4.80
C PRO A 60 -34.49 1.96 -6.00
N LEU A 61 -35.07 3.15 -5.77
CA LEU A 61 -35.55 4.04 -6.83
C LEU A 61 -34.53 5.12 -7.21
N ILE A 62 -33.28 4.98 -6.79
CA ILE A 62 -32.18 5.80 -7.27
C ILE A 62 -31.19 4.89 -7.98
N ALA A 63 -30.93 5.18 -9.25
CA ALA A 63 -29.93 4.50 -10.06
C ALA A 63 -28.72 5.43 -10.20
N VAL A 64 -27.58 5.01 -9.67
CA VAL A 64 -26.30 5.68 -9.89
C VAL A 64 -25.58 4.90 -10.99
N GLU A 65 -24.98 5.58 -11.95
CA GLU A 65 -24.24 4.95 -13.05
C GLU A 65 -22.93 5.72 -13.31
N MET A 66 -21.83 5.02 -13.55
CA MET A 66 -20.63 5.64 -14.13
C MET A 66 -20.84 5.79 -15.64
N VAL A 67 -20.62 6.99 -16.16
CA VAL A 67 -20.74 7.30 -17.58
C VAL A 67 -19.35 7.60 -18.14
N PRO A 68 -18.82 6.76 -19.05
CA PRO A 68 -17.56 7.02 -19.72
C PRO A 68 -17.61 8.32 -20.52
N LEU A 69 -16.47 9.02 -20.65
CA LEU A 69 -16.40 10.24 -21.45
C LEU A 69 -16.78 10.03 -22.93
N ALA A 70 -16.60 8.81 -23.46
CA ALA A 70 -17.00 8.45 -24.81
C ALA A 70 -18.54 8.44 -25.01
N GLU A 71 -19.31 8.36 -23.93
CA GLU A 71 -20.79 8.29 -23.95
C GLU A 71 -21.43 9.48 -23.23
N LEU A 72 -20.75 10.63 -23.27
CA LEU A 72 -21.17 11.83 -22.55
C LEU A 72 -22.53 12.36 -23.02
N ASP A 73 -22.96 12.05 -24.24
CA ASP A 73 -24.28 12.39 -24.77
C ASP A 73 -25.43 11.80 -23.94
N ARG A 74 -25.21 10.63 -23.31
CA ARG A 74 -26.18 9.97 -22.42
C ARG A 74 -26.54 10.80 -21.19
N VAL A 75 -25.68 11.74 -20.76
CA VAL A 75 -25.89 12.49 -19.50
C VAL A 75 -27.17 13.34 -19.51
N THR A 76 -27.73 13.64 -20.68
CA THR A 76 -29.02 14.33 -20.82
C THR A 76 -30.22 13.55 -20.28
N GLY A 77 -30.09 12.23 -20.10
CA GLY A 77 -31.12 11.36 -19.53
C GLY A 77 -31.01 11.17 -18.02
N TYR A 78 -30.25 12.01 -17.32
CA TYR A 78 -30.00 11.94 -15.88
C TYR A 78 -30.53 13.18 -15.16
N ASP A 79 -30.88 13.02 -13.89
CA ASP A 79 -31.44 14.08 -13.04
C ASP A 79 -30.34 14.89 -12.33
N LEU A 80 -29.17 14.27 -12.13
CA LEU A 80 -27.95 14.89 -11.61
C LEU A 80 -26.72 14.27 -12.28
N VAL A 81 -25.76 15.11 -12.66
CA VAL A 81 -24.45 14.68 -13.19
C VAL A 81 -23.35 15.24 -12.31
N LEU A 82 -22.53 14.35 -11.77
CA LEU A 82 -21.36 14.68 -10.98
C LEU A 82 -20.11 14.44 -11.82
N PHE A 83 -19.24 15.44 -11.90
CA PHE A 83 -17.96 15.36 -12.59
C PHE A 83 -16.81 15.36 -11.59
N PHE A 84 -15.79 14.55 -11.86
CA PHE A 84 -14.51 14.67 -11.18
C PHE A 84 -13.51 15.37 -12.10
N GLY A 85 -13.08 16.59 -11.73
CA GLY A 85 -12.34 17.50 -12.62
C GLY A 85 -10.84 17.20 -12.74
N ARG A 86 -10.22 16.51 -11.76
CA ARG A 86 -8.78 16.20 -11.85
C ARG A 86 -8.54 15.14 -12.92
N GLY A 87 -7.63 15.43 -13.84
CA GLY A 87 -7.34 14.56 -14.98
C GLY A 87 -8.43 14.59 -16.08
N LEU A 88 -9.52 15.33 -15.88
CA LEU A 88 -10.56 15.51 -16.89
C LEU A 88 -10.05 16.41 -18.01
N ASN A 89 -10.16 15.94 -19.24
CA ASN A 89 -9.96 16.75 -20.44
C ASN A 89 -11.24 16.69 -21.28
N LEU A 90 -11.90 17.83 -21.45
CA LEU A 90 -13.09 17.96 -22.29
C LEU A 90 -12.70 18.64 -23.61
N GLU A 91 -13.09 18.02 -24.72
CA GLU A 91 -12.98 18.68 -26.02
C GLU A 91 -13.94 19.89 -26.08
N PRO A 92 -13.62 20.95 -26.85
CA PRO A 92 -14.46 22.15 -26.92
C PRO A 92 -15.93 21.84 -27.23
N GLU A 93 -16.19 20.90 -28.15
CA GLU A 93 -17.54 20.46 -28.52
C GLU A 93 -18.29 19.79 -27.36
N GLN A 94 -17.59 18.99 -26.55
CA GLN A 94 -18.16 18.34 -25.37
C GLN A 94 -18.51 19.38 -24.30
N PHE A 95 -17.65 20.38 -24.11
CA PHE A 95 -17.91 21.46 -23.17
C PHE A 95 -19.10 22.32 -23.60
N GLU A 96 -19.19 22.70 -24.87
CA GLU A 96 -20.35 23.42 -25.43
C GLU A 96 -21.64 22.62 -25.30
N PHE A 97 -21.58 21.31 -25.58
CA PHE A 97 -22.71 20.39 -25.39
C PHE A 97 -23.21 20.40 -23.94
N LEU A 98 -22.30 20.27 -22.96
CA LEU A 98 -22.65 20.28 -21.54
C LEU A 98 -23.24 21.62 -21.13
N GLN A 99 -22.69 22.75 -21.57
CA GLN A 99 -23.29 24.06 -21.32
C GLN A 99 -24.72 24.16 -21.87
N ALA A 100 -24.94 23.71 -23.11
CA ALA A 100 -26.26 23.70 -23.72
C ALA A 100 -27.24 22.78 -22.96
N ALA A 101 -26.78 21.62 -22.46
CA ALA A 101 -27.58 20.73 -21.62
C ALA A 101 -27.92 21.38 -20.27
N GLY A 102 -26.97 22.09 -19.66
CA GLY A 102 -27.19 22.86 -18.44
C GLY A 102 -28.24 23.97 -18.60
N ILE A 103 -28.24 24.66 -19.75
CA ILE A 103 -29.26 25.67 -20.09
C ILE A 103 -30.65 25.02 -20.21
N LYS A 104 -30.73 23.78 -20.70
CA LYS A 104 -31.98 23.00 -20.80
C LYS A 104 -32.48 22.43 -19.46
N GLY A 105 -31.74 22.64 -18.38
CA GLY A 105 -32.15 22.28 -17.02
C GLY A 105 -31.43 21.08 -16.40
N LEU A 106 -30.49 20.45 -17.12
CA LEU A 106 -29.66 19.37 -16.56
C LEU A 106 -28.87 19.89 -15.36
N LYS A 107 -28.90 19.20 -14.22
CA LYS A 107 -28.19 19.60 -13.01
C LYS A 107 -26.80 19.00 -13.01
N MET A 108 -25.78 19.84 -12.91
CA MET A 108 -24.38 19.42 -13.01
C MET A 108 -23.52 20.08 -11.94
N PHE A 109 -22.67 19.28 -11.32
CA PHE A 109 -21.69 19.72 -10.33
C PHE A 109 -20.33 19.08 -10.63
N MET A 110 -19.26 19.88 -10.59
CA MET A 110 -17.88 19.41 -10.77
C MET A 110 -17.09 19.54 -9.46
N GLU A 111 -16.57 18.42 -8.98
CA GLU A 111 -15.62 18.40 -7.88
C GLU A 111 -14.19 18.55 -8.42
N GLY A 112 -13.37 19.36 -7.75
CA GLY A 112 -11.92 19.34 -7.97
C GLY A 112 -11.47 19.87 -9.33
N ALA A 113 -12.19 20.82 -9.92
CA ALA A 113 -11.79 21.52 -11.13
C ALA A 113 -10.37 22.11 -10.98
N THR A 114 -9.44 21.69 -11.83
CA THR A 114 -8.05 22.18 -11.84
C THR A 114 -7.89 23.46 -12.66
N ASN A 115 -8.91 23.80 -13.47
CA ASN A 115 -8.99 25.00 -14.28
C ASN A 115 -10.44 25.51 -14.28
N PRO A 116 -10.71 26.78 -13.96
CA PRO A 116 -12.07 27.34 -14.03
C PRO A 116 -12.73 27.18 -15.40
N ASN A 117 -11.94 27.11 -16.48
CA ASN A 117 -12.45 27.01 -17.85
C ASN A 117 -13.02 25.63 -18.20
N ILE A 118 -12.78 24.60 -17.38
CA ILE A 118 -13.39 23.27 -17.56
C ILE A 118 -14.58 23.04 -16.62
N ASP A 119 -14.87 23.96 -15.71
CA ASP A 119 -15.93 23.79 -14.72
C ASP A 119 -17.33 23.94 -15.37
N VAL A 120 -18.07 22.84 -15.42
CA VAL A 120 -19.44 22.77 -15.97
C VAL A 120 -20.53 22.97 -14.90
N THR A 121 -20.15 23.32 -13.67
CA THR A 121 -21.09 23.47 -12.56
C THR A 121 -22.13 24.57 -12.82
N ASN A 122 -23.40 24.15 -12.90
CA ASN A 122 -24.52 25.07 -13.12
C ASN A 122 -25.47 25.20 -11.91
N LEU A 123 -25.17 24.53 -10.80
CA LEU A 123 -25.87 24.71 -9.53
C LEU A 123 -25.60 26.12 -8.95
N ARG A 124 -26.58 26.67 -8.22
CA ARG A 124 -26.52 28.01 -7.61
C ARG A 124 -27.22 28.03 -6.26
N GLY A 125 -26.82 28.96 -5.39
CA GLY A 125 -27.41 29.14 -4.05
C GLY A 125 -27.41 27.84 -3.25
N ARG A 126 -28.55 27.53 -2.61
CA ARG A 126 -28.68 26.34 -1.74
C ARG A 126 -28.29 25.03 -2.43
N ASP A 127 -28.60 24.87 -3.72
CA ASP A 127 -28.28 23.64 -4.44
C ASP A 127 -26.77 23.45 -4.60
N LEU A 128 -26.05 24.54 -4.88
CA LEU A 128 -24.59 24.52 -4.98
C LEU A 128 -23.97 24.22 -3.62
N ASP A 129 -24.46 24.90 -2.57
CA ASP A 129 -23.95 24.74 -1.21
C ASP A 129 -24.17 23.31 -0.73
N PHE A 130 -25.39 22.76 -0.86
CA PHE A 130 -25.72 21.42 -0.36
C PHE A 130 -24.99 20.33 -1.13
N VAL A 131 -25.04 20.35 -2.47
CA VAL A 131 -24.34 19.32 -3.28
C VAL A 131 -22.83 19.42 -3.08
N GLY A 132 -22.29 20.65 -3.07
CA GLY A 132 -20.89 20.91 -2.80
C GLY A 132 -20.45 20.40 -1.45
N ASP A 133 -21.22 20.67 -0.40
CA ASP A 133 -20.91 20.25 0.97
C ASP A 133 -21.08 18.73 1.17
N TYR A 134 -22.09 18.09 0.58
CA TYR A 134 -22.19 16.62 0.67
C TYR A 134 -20.99 15.93 0.03
N ILE A 135 -20.54 16.42 -1.13
CA ILE A 135 -19.35 15.89 -1.80
C ILE A 135 -18.09 16.21 -1.00
N ARG A 136 -17.93 17.46 -0.57
CA ARG A 136 -16.75 17.94 0.16
C ARG A 136 -16.57 17.25 1.51
N PHE A 137 -17.64 17.13 2.29
CA PHE A 137 -17.59 16.45 3.59
C PHE A 137 -17.52 14.93 3.40
N GLY A 138 -18.19 14.40 2.36
CA GLY A 138 -18.17 13.00 2.02
C GLY A 138 -18.75 12.10 3.12
N GLY A 139 -18.50 10.80 3.02
CA GLY A 139 -19.01 9.83 3.99
C GLY A 139 -20.45 9.37 3.70
N SER A 140 -20.81 8.22 4.28
CA SER A 140 -22.02 7.47 3.89
C SER A 140 -23.31 8.25 4.14
N ALA A 141 -23.37 9.02 5.24
CA ALA A 141 -24.53 9.85 5.57
C ALA A 141 -24.74 11.02 4.61
N ASN A 142 -23.65 11.69 4.18
CA ASN A 142 -23.72 12.80 3.23
C ASN A 142 -24.03 12.30 1.82
N TYR A 143 -23.42 11.19 1.36
CA TYR A 143 -23.75 10.62 0.05
C TYR A 143 -25.19 10.11 -0.03
N ARG A 144 -25.70 9.46 1.02
CA ARG A 144 -27.13 9.10 1.10
C ARG A 144 -28.02 10.33 1.00
N SER A 145 -27.67 11.39 1.71
CA SER A 145 -28.43 12.65 1.70
C SER A 145 -28.34 13.36 0.35
N LEU A 146 -27.20 13.30 -0.35
CA LEU A 146 -27.01 13.79 -1.72
C LEU A 146 -27.93 13.06 -2.71
N LEU A 147 -27.98 11.73 -2.66
CA LEU A 147 -28.84 10.93 -3.54
C LEU A 147 -30.32 11.23 -3.29
N ASN A 148 -30.73 11.29 -2.02
CA ASN A 148 -32.09 11.69 -1.68
C ASN A 148 -32.39 13.16 -2.04
N TYR A 149 -31.40 14.06 -1.98
CA TYR A 149 -31.53 15.44 -2.45
C TYR A 149 -31.79 15.48 -3.96
N ALA A 150 -31.06 14.69 -4.75
CA ALA A 150 -31.29 14.59 -6.19
C ALA A 150 -32.74 14.13 -6.49
N ARG A 151 -33.23 13.11 -5.78
CA ARG A 151 -34.60 12.59 -5.96
C ARG A 151 -35.67 13.57 -5.49
N ALA A 152 -35.49 14.21 -4.33
CA ALA A 152 -36.48 15.09 -3.73
C ALA A 152 -36.54 16.47 -4.38
N VAL A 153 -35.37 17.02 -4.75
CA VAL A 153 -35.23 18.43 -5.14
C VAL A 153 -35.04 18.59 -6.64
N PHE A 154 -34.15 17.80 -7.26
CA PHE A 154 -33.89 17.93 -8.70
C PHE A 154 -34.93 17.21 -9.56
N ASP A 155 -35.29 15.98 -9.18
CA ASP A 155 -36.30 15.16 -9.85
C ASP A 155 -37.73 15.46 -9.33
N GLY A 156 -37.86 15.93 -8.09
CA GLY A 156 -39.15 16.36 -7.50
C GLY A 156 -40.07 15.20 -7.10
N LYS A 157 -39.54 13.98 -6.97
CA LYS A 157 -40.31 12.79 -6.57
C LYS A 157 -40.53 12.78 -5.06
N GLN A 158 -41.63 12.16 -4.64
CA GLN A 158 -42.04 12.11 -3.23
C GLN A 158 -42.30 10.68 -2.70
N VAL A 159 -42.22 9.65 -3.55
CA VAL A 159 -42.39 8.25 -3.14
C VAL A 159 -41.04 7.62 -2.84
N LEU A 160 -40.94 6.95 -1.69
CA LEU A 160 -39.70 6.39 -1.14
C LEU A 160 -38.59 7.43 -1.21
N VAL A 161 -38.82 8.55 -0.52
CA VAL A 161 -37.86 9.65 -0.42
C VAL A 161 -37.65 9.92 1.05
N ASP A 162 -36.46 9.60 1.54
CA ASP A 162 -36.05 10.08 2.84
C ASP A 162 -35.74 11.58 2.72
N PRO A 163 -36.16 12.41 3.68
CA PRO A 163 -35.86 13.84 3.63
C PRO A 163 -34.34 14.04 3.58
N PRO A 164 -33.81 14.81 2.61
CA PRO A 164 -32.39 15.14 2.62
C PRO A 164 -32.07 15.89 3.90
N ARG A 165 -31.03 15.41 4.61
CA ARG A 165 -30.57 16.02 5.87
C ARG A 165 -29.54 17.09 5.57
N ASP A 166 -29.45 18.13 6.39
CA ASP A 166 -28.41 19.15 6.19
C ASP A 166 -27.00 18.49 6.13
N PRO A 167 -26.10 18.97 5.25
CA PRO A 167 -24.76 18.44 5.13
C PRO A 167 -24.07 18.41 6.50
N LEU A 168 -23.54 17.25 6.87
CA LEU A 168 -22.84 17.06 8.13
C LEU A 168 -21.37 17.46 7.92
N PRO A 169 -20.90 18.57 8.52
CA PRO A 169 -19.51 18.98 8.39
C PRO A 169 -18.62 17.90 9.00
N LEU A 170 -17.69 17.40 8.21
CA LEU A 170 -16.66 16.47 8.69
C LEU A 170 -15.34 17.22 8.71
N SER A 171 -14.69 17.23 9.88
CA SER A 171 -13.36 17.81 10.02
C SER A 171 -12.39 17.14 9.04
N GLN A 172 -11.54 17.94 8.40
CA GLN A 172 -10.42 17.43 7.58
C GLN A 172 -9.24 16.96 8.45
N ASP A 173 -9.37 17.13 9.76
CA ASP A 173 -8.39 16.76 10.78
C ASP A 173 -9.06 15.87 11.81
N LEU A 174 -8.91 14.56 11.62
CA LEU A 174 -9.53 13.53 12.45
C LEU A 174 -8.55 12.42 12.83
N VAL A 175 -8.78 11.88 14.01
CA VAL A 175 -8.38 10.52 14.40
C VAL A 175 -9.60 9.63 14.22
N PHE A 176 -9.43 8.44 13.65
CA PHE A 176 -10.55 7.55 13.33
C PHE A 176 -10.24 6.09 13.67
N TYR A 177 -11.24 5.21 13.59
CA TYR A 177 -11.04 3.78 13.73
C TYR A 177 -11.85 2.95 12.72
N LEU A 178 -11.95 1.65 12.98
CA LEU A 178 -12.63 0.67 12.13
C LEU A 178 -14.15 0.85 12.08
N ASP A 179 -14.77 1.45 13.10
CA ASP A 179 -16.18 1.82 13.04
C ASP A 179 -16.34 3.06 12.15
N GLU A 180 -17.41 3.13 11.34
CA GLU A 180 -17.68 4.30 10.49
C GLU A 180 -17.97 5.55 11.32
N ASP A 181 -18.55 5.38 12.52
CA ASP A 181 -18.93 6.47 13.41
C ASP A 181 -17.82 6.84 14.42
N ALA A 182 -16.73 6.06 14.48
CA ALA A 182 -15.58 6.33 15.35
C ALA A 182 -14.68 7.41 14.73
N LEU A 183 -15.13 8.66 14.81
CA LEU A 183 -14.47 9.85 14.27
C LEU A 183 -14.24 10.87 15.39
N PHE A 184 -13.00 11.33 15.56
CA PHE A 184 -12.60 12.19 16.67
C PHE A 184 -11.79 13.39 16.19
N GLU A 185 -12.18 14.59 16.59
CA GLU A 185 -11.45 15.83 16.25
C GLU A 185 -10.21 16.08 17.14
N THR A 186 -10.03 15.26 18.17
CA THR A 186 -8.91 15.35 19.14
C THR A 186 -8.32 13.97 19.38
N VAL A 187 -7.01 13.90 19.65
CA VAL A 187 -6.35 12.63 20.00
C VAL A 187 -6.86 12.14 21.35
N ALA A 188 -7.03 13.05 22.32
CA ALA A 188 -7.61 12.71 23.63
C ALA A 188 -8.98 12.00 23.52
N GLY A 189 -9.89 12.50 22.68
CA GLY A 189 -11.20 11.86 22.49
C GLY A 189 -11.10 10.46 21.89
N PHE A 190 -10.19 10.25 20.93
CA PHE A 190 -9.91 8.92 20.40
C PHE A 190 -9.28 8.01 21.46
N GLU A 191 -8.37 8.52 22.28
CA GLU A 191 -7.70 7.74 23.32
C GLU A 191 -8.69 7.24 24.39
N GLU A 192 -9.65 8.07 24.80
CA GLU A 192 -10.76 7.66 25.67
C GLU A 192 -11.58 6.53 25.04
N TYR A 193 -11.94 6.66 23.76
CA TYR A 193 -12.64 5.60 23.02
C TYR A 193 -11.80 4.32 22.92
N ALA A 194 -10.51 4.43 22.62
CA ALA A 194 -9.61 3.30 22.46
C ALA A 194 -9.44 2.53 23.79
N ILE A 195 -9.34 3.25 24.91
CA ILE A 195 -9.29 2.64 26.25
C ILE A 195 -10.62 1.96 26.59
N ALA A 196 -11.74 2.64 26.37
CA ALA A 196 -13.08 2.11 26.69
C ALA A 196 -13.41 0.82 25.90
N ASN A 197 -12.86 0.67 24.69
CA ASN A 197 -13.09 -0.49 23.83
C ASN A 197 -11.94 -1.52 23.89
N GLY A 198 -10.98 -1.38 24.80
CA GLY A 198 -9.86 -2.33 24.95
C GLY A 198 -8.87 -2.35 23.77
N LEU A 199 -8.89 -1.31 22.94
CA LEU A 199 -8.00 -1.13 21.78
C LEU A 199 -6.64 -0.56 22.19
N HIS A 200 -6.60 0.18 23.31
CA HIS A 200 -5.38 0.68 23.92
C HIS A 200 -4.92 -0.26 25.04
N LYS A 201 -3.71 -0.81 24.90
CA LYS A 201 -3.05 -1.67 25.88
C LYS A 201 -1.96 -0.87 26.61
N PRO A 202 -2.08 -0.64 27.94
CA PRO A 202 -1.08 0.10 28.69
C PRO A 202 0.33 -0.50 28.55
N GLY A 203 1.32 0.38 28.35
CA GLY A 203 2.73 -0.01 28.20
C GLY A 203 3.11 -0.61 26.84
N GLN A 204 2.14 -0.80 25.93
CA GLN A 204 2.45 -1.20 24.56
C GLN A 204 2.84 0.01 23.69
N PRO A 205 3.73 -0.17 22.69
CA PRO A 205 4.17 0.93 21.86
C PRO A 205 3.04 1.60 21.08
N ARG A 206 3.15 2.91 20.90
CA ARG A 206 2.19 3.73 20.14
C ARG A 206 2.64 3.88 18.70
N VAL A 207 1.76 3.65 17.73
CA VAL A 207 2.02 3.90 16.32
C VAL A 207 1.01 4.90 15.77
N ALA A 208 1.50 6.00 15.25
CA ALA A 208 0.69 6.94 14.49
C ALA A 208 0.60 6.46 13.04
N MET A 209 -0.61 6.14 12.58
CA MET A 209 -0.86 5.78 11.19
C MET A 209 -1.46 6.99 10.47
N VAL A 210 -0.69 7.60 9.57
CA VAL A 210 -1.07 8.84 8.88
C VAL A 210 -1.48 8.51 7.45
N THR A 211 -2.66 8.96 7.03
CA THR A 211 -3.11 8.84 5.64
C THR A 211 -3.21 10.22 4.98
N SER A 212 -2.75 10.34 3.73
CA SER A 212 -2.98 11.53 2.88
C SER A 212 -4.12 11.32 1.91
N VAL A 213 -4.14 10.16 1.26
CA VAL A 213 -5.22 9.61 0.44
C VAL A 213 -5.06 8.08 0.54
N PRO A 214 -6.06 7.29 0.98
CA PRO A 214 -7.42 7.65 1.35
C PRO A 214 -7.63 7.90 2.87
N GLY A 215 -8.32 8.98 3.25
CA GLY A 215 -8.87 9.21 4.60
C GLY A 215 -10.18 8.43 4.89
N PRO A 216 -10.77 8.55 6.10
CA PRO A 216 -11.90 7.73 6.58
C PRO A 216 -13.18 7.86 5.75
N PHE A 217 -13.29 8.95 4.98
CA PHE A 217 -14.44 9.25 4.13
C PHE A 217 -14.33 8.69 2.71
N ASN A 218 -13.20 8.05 2.40
CA ASN A 218 -13.06 7.39 1.12
C ASN A 218 -14.02 6.23 0.97
N SER A 219 -14.34 6.01 -0.27
CA SER A 219 -15.31 5.03 -0.73
C SER A 219 -14.85 3.58 -0.60
N ASN A 220 -13.53 3.44 -0.53
CA ASN A 220 -12.82 2.21 -0.34
C ASN A 220 -11.72 2.46 0.69
N ARG A 221 -11.88 1.87 1.87
CA ARG A 221 -10.90 1.93 2.97
C ARG A 221 -10.42 0.55 3.41
N ASP A 222 -10.71 -0.52 2.67
CA ASP A 222 -10.45 -1.91 3.08
C ASP A 222 -8.98 -2.14 3.44
N HIS A 223 -8.07 -1.61 2.62
CA HIS A 223 -6.63 -1.67 2.85
C HIS A 223 -6.15 -0.81 4.03
N VAL A 224 -6.82 0.32 4.31
CA VAL A 224 -6.55 1.18 5.47
C VAL A 224 -6.97 0.44 6.74
N ASP A 225 -8.20 -0.09 6.77
CA ASP A 225 -8.73 -0.88 7.88
C ASP A 225 -7.88 -2.15 8.12
N ALA A 226 -7.41 -2.79 7.06
CA ALA A 226 -6.50 -3.93 7.15
C ALA A 226 -5.14 -3.55 7.76
N LEU A 227 -4.59 -2.37 7.43
CA LEU A 227 -3.36 -1.87 8.05
C LEU A 227 -3.57 -1.57 9.54
N ILE A 228 -4.69 -0.95 9.91
CA ILE A 228 -5.05 -0.70 11.33
C ILE A 228 -5.10 -2.02 12.10
N ARG A 229 -5.84 -3.02 11.58
CA ARG A 229 -5.95 -4.36 12.20
C ARG A 229 -4.59 -5.03 12.29
N SER A 230 -3.84 -5.06 11.18
CA SER A 230 -2.55 -5.75 11.14
C SER A 230 -1.53 -5.13 12.10
N LEU A 231 -1.49 -3.81 12.27
CA LEU A 231 -0.67 -3.15 13.28
C LEU A 231 -1.13 -3.49 14.71
N ALA A 232 -2.45 -3.51 14.96
CA ALA A 232 -3.00 -3.88 16.26
C ALA A 232 -2.73 -5.36 16.62
N ASP A 233 -2.76 -6.26 15.63
CA ASP A 233 -2.41 -7.68 15.75
C ASP A 233 -0.94 -7.89 16.11
N GLN A 234 -0.06 -6.95 15.73
CA GLN A 234 1.34 -6.92 16.21
C GLN A 234 1.47 -6.42 17.66
N GLY A 235 0.36 -6.16 18.35
CA GLY A 235 0.32 -5.71 19.74
C GLY A 235 0.49 -4.19 19.93
N LEU A 236 0.40 -3.40 18.85
CA LEU A 236 0.66 -1.96 18.87
C LEU A 236 -0.61 -1.16 19.18
N ASN A 237 -0.46 -0.05 19.90
CA ASN A 237 -1.52 0.95 20.10
C ASN A 237 -1.58 1.87 18.87
N VAL A 238 -2.55 1.65 17.99
CA VAL A 238 -2.64 2.35 16.70
C VAL A 238 -3.49 3.61 16.83
N TYR A 239 -2.97 4.74 16.32
CA TYR A 239 -3.66 6.02 16.23
C TYR A 239 -3.80 6.40 14.74
N PRO A 240 -4.89 5.96 14.06
CA PRO A 240 -5.13 6.26 12.66
C PRO A 240 -5.61 7.69 12.52
N MET A 241 -4.93 8.50 11.72
CA MET A 241 -5.24 9.90 11.52
C MET A 241 -5.31 10.26 10.03
N ALA A 242 -6.37 10.96 9.68
CA ALA A 242 -6.51 11.68 8.43
C ALA A 242 -6.54 13.16 8.79
N ALA A 243 -5.38 13.79 8.69
CA ALA A 243 -5.18 15.18 9.05
C ALA A 243 -4.44 15.92 7.93
N LEU A 244 -5.00 17.06 7.54
CA LEU A 244 -4.45 17.95 6.53
C LEU A 244 -3.65 19.10 7.16
N ASN A 245 -4.21 19.74 8.18
CA ASN A 245 -3.66 20.94 8.82
C ASN A 245 -3.10 20.67 10.21
N LYS A 246 -3.63 19.68 10.95
CA LYS A 246 -3.24 19.37 12.33
C LYS A 246 -2.29 18.19 12.47
N ARG A 247 -1.74 17.69 11.36
CA ARG A 247 -0.96 16.44 11.35
C ARG A 247 0.22 16.45 12.32
N LEU A 248 1.04 17.51 12.33
CA LEU A 248 2.16 17.62 13.28
C LEU A 248 1.67 17.78 14.73
N ALA A 249 0.58 18.52 14.95
CA ALA A 249 -0.01 18.67 16.28
C ALA A 249 -0.51 17.32 16.84
N PHE A 250 -1.23 16.54 16.03
CA PHE A 250 -1.67 15.19 16.40
C PHE A 250 -0.48 14.25 16.65
N LEU A 251 0.55 14.28 15.81
CA LEU A 251 1.76 13.48 16.03
C LEU A 251 2.43 13.83 17.37
N ARG A 252 2.50 15.11 17.73
CA ARG A 252 3.05 15.58 19.01
C ARG A 252 2.21 15.12 20.20
N GLU A 253 0.89 15.18 20.08
CA GLU A 253 -0.06 14.75 21.12
C GLU A 253 -0.03 13.22 21.33
N VAL A 254 0.03 12.44 20.23
CA VAL A 254 0.22 10.98 20.29
C VAL A 254 1.58 10.62 20.86
N ASN A 255 2.65 11.35 20.53
CA ASN A 255 4.03 10.99 20.87
C ASN A 255 4.36 9.50 20.56
N PRO A 256 4.29 9.08 19.28
CA PRO A 256 4.41 7.69 18.88
C PRO A 256 5.85 7.17 18.93
N ASP A 257 5.98 5.85 19.05
CA ASP A 257 7.25 5.12 18.92
C ASP A 257 7.69 4.96 17.47
N ALA A 258 6.72 4.98 16.53
CA ALA A 258 6.91 4.96 15.08
C ALA A 258 5.75 5.65 14.34
N VAL A 259 6.03 6.20 13.16
CA VAL A 259 5.00 6.73 12.24
C VAL A 259 4.91 5.84 11.01
N VAL A 260 3.70 5.41 10.67
CA VAL A 260 3.40 4.74 9.40
C VAL A 260 2.63 5.74 8.54
N PHE A 261 3.30 6.29 7.53
CA PHE A 261 2.77 7.32 6.65
C PHE A 261 2.40 6.73 5.29
N MET A 262 1.12 6.65 4.97
CA MET A 262 0.64 6.31 3.63
C MET A 262 0.80 7.52 2.70
N PRO A 263 1.82 7.53 1.83
CA PRO A 263 2.30 8.76 1.23
C PRO A 263 1.58 9.12 -0.07
N HIS A 264 1.25 10.40 -0.16
CA HIS A 264 0.85 11.07 -1.40
C HIS A 264 1.40 12.49 -1.39
N GLY A 265 2.72 12.59 -1.32
CA GLY A 265 3.48 13.81 -1.06
C GLY A 265 4.31 13.73 0.22
N ARG A 266 4.68 14.91 0.75
CA ARG A 266 5.45 15.06 1.99
C ARG A 266 4.61 14.70 3.23
N ILE A 267 5.28 14.38 4.34
CA ILE A 267 4.63 14.04 5.62
C ILE A 267 3.71 15.16 6.11
N THR A 268 4.03 16.43 5.88
CA THR A 268 3.11 17.56 6.10
C THR A 268 3.20 18.50 4.90
N LEU A 269 2.11 19.19 4.56
CA LEU A 269 2.08 20.06 3.38
C LEU A 269 2.90 21.34 3.57
N ASN A 270 2.81 21.95 4.76
CA ASN A 270 3.37 23.28 5.03
C ASN A 270 4.43 23.30 6.14
N GLU A 271 4.67 22.18 6.82
CA GLU A 271 5.50 22.11 8.04
C GLU A 271 6.55 20.98 7.95
N ALA A 272 6.97 20.60 6.74
CA ALA A 272 7.71 19.36 6.54
C ALA A 272 9.06 19.37 7.27
N GLU A 273 9.79 20.50 7.20
CA GLU A 273 11.08 20.66 7.88
C GLU A 273 10.93 20.62 9.41
N GLU A 274 9.85 21.19 9.96
CA GLU A 274 9.57 21.11 11.39
C GLU A 274 9.22 19.68 11.83
N ALA A 275 8.44 18.97 11.02
CA ALA A 275 8.10 17.58 11.26
C ALA A 275 9.36 16.68 11.22
N ILE A 276 10.25 16.87 10.23
CA ILE A 276 11.52 16.14 10.14
C ILE A 276 12.39 16.42 11.36
N ALA A 277 12.54 17.71 11.74
CA ALA A 277 13.34 18.09 12.90
C ALA A 277 12.81 17.43 14.18
N TRP A 278 11.49 17.43 14.37
CA TRP A 278 10.84 16.81 15.52
C TRP A 278 10.99 15.28 15.54
N LEU A 279 10.80 14.60 14.39
CA LEU A 279 11.02 13.15 14.26
C LEU A 279 12.46 12.78 14.60
N ARG A 280 13.44 13.57 14.12
CA ARG A 280 14.86 13.37 14.40
C ARG A 280 15.17 13.56 15.88
N GLU A 281 14.69 14.65 16.48
CA GLU A 281 14.89 14.95 17.91
C GLU A 281 14.34 13.84 18.80
N ARG A 282 13.16 13.31 18.47
CA ARG A 282 12.49 12.23 19.21
C ARG A 282 12.99 10.83 18.82
N ASN A 283 13.85 10.72 17.81
CA ASN A 283 14.30 9.45 17.24
C ASN A 283 13.12 8.53 16.88
N ILE A 284 12.16 9.05 16.11
CA ILE A 284 10.96 8.33 15.67
C ILE A 284 11.16 7.88 14.21
N PRO A 285 11.17 6.56 13.92
CA PRO A 285 11.22 6.07 12.55
C PRO A 285 9.94 6.39 11.79
N LEU A 286 10.10 6.74 10.52
CA LEU A 286 9.03 7.04 9.57
C LEU A 286 8.99 5.95 8.49
N PHE A 287 7.89 5.22 8.38
CA PHE A 287 7.67 4.20 7.34
C PHE A 287 6.74 4.71 6.27
N GLY A 288 7.06 4.44 5.00
CA GLY A 288 6.27 4.87 3.83
C GLY A 288 5.74 3.71 2.99
N PRO A 289 4.78 2.89 3.47
CA PRO A 289 4.25 1.79 2.66
C PRO A 289 3.51 2.29 1.42
N LEU A 290 3.47 1.47 0.37
CA LEU A 290 2.88 1.83 -0.92
C LEU A 290 1.52 1.15 -1.14
N SER A 291 0.60 1.91 -1.74
CA SER A 291 -0.59 1.37 -2.39
C SER A 291 -0.35 1.40 -3.90
N VAL A 292 -0.45 0.25 -4.56
CA VAL A 292 -0.26 0.10 -6.00
C VAL A 292 -1.57 0.42 -6.71
N PHE A 293 -1.55 1.41 -7.61
CA PHE A 293 -2.75 1.88 -8.34
C PHE A 293 -3.04 1.06 -9.61
N GLN A 294 -2.62 -0.20 -9.64
CA GLN A 294 -2.83 -1.16 -10.72
C GLN A 294 -3.57 -2.40 -10.17
N ASN A 295 -4.17 -3.18 -11.05
CA ASN A 295 -4.72 -4.47 -10.70
C ASN A 295 -3.58 -5.38 -10.22
N HIS A 296 -3.83 -6.17 -9.17
CA HIS A 296 -2.80 -6.98 -8.54
C HIS A 296 -2.05 -7.89 -9.51
N ASP A 297 -2.77 -8.59 -10.38
CA ASP A 297 -2.16 -9.55 -11.31
C ASP A 297 -1.35 -8.85 -12.41
N GLU A 298 -1.84 -7.71 -12.90
CA GLU A 298 -1.09 -6.85 -13.85
C GLU A 298 0.20 -6.33 -13.21
N TRP A 299 0.14 -5.94 -11.94
CA TRP A 299 1.30 -5.46 -11.20
C TRP A 299 2.35 -6.56 -10.98
N LEU A 300 1.92 -7.80 -10.72
CA LEU A 300 2.85 -8.93 -10.59
C LEU A 300 3.60 -9.24 -11.89
N ASP A 301 2.95 -9.02 -13.04
CA ASP A 301 3.54 -9.22 -14.36
C ASP A 301 4.38 -8.02 -14.84
N ASP A 302 4.17 -6.83 -14.25
CA ASP A 302 4.88 -5.59 -14.60
C ASP A 302 6.24 -5.46 -13.88
N GLN A 303 7.32 -5.59 -14.65
CA GLN A 303 8.69 -5.42 -14.16
C GLN A 303 9.01 -3.98 -13.70
N GLN A 304 8.24 -2.97 -14.14
CA GLN A 304 8.40 -1.58 -13.70
C GLN A 304 7.83 -1.37 -12.28
N GLY A 305 6.76 -2.08 -11.94
CA GLY A 305 6.12 -2.11 -10.62
C GLY A 305 5.36 -0.84 -10.20
N ILE A 306 5.82 0.36 -10.54
CA ILE A 306 5.12 1.62 -10.20
C ILE A 306 5.34 2.69 -11.28
N THR A 307 4.28 3.45 -11.58
CA THR A 307 4.31 4.49 -12.63
C THR A 307 5.00 5.77 -12.16
N GLY A 308 5.57 6.55 -13.09
CA GLY A 308 6.45 7.68 -12.77
C GLY A 308 5.84 8.78 -11.87
N ALA A 309 4.58 9.15 -12.09
CA ALA A 309 3.91 10.15 -11.25
C ALA A 309 3.72 9.65 -9.80
N LEU A 310 3.39 8.36 -9.63
CA LEU A 310 3.23 7.75 -8.31
C LEU A 310 4.57 7.52 -7.60
N ILE A 311 5.65 7.22 -8.33
CA ILE A 311 7.01 7.19 -7.75
C ILE A 311 7.32 8.50 -7.05
N THR A 312 7.02 9.64 -7.70
CA THR A 312 7.31 10.95 -7.12
C THR A 312 6.55 11.17 -5.80
N MET A 313 5.25 10.87 -5.80
CA MET A 313 4.38 11.15 -4.66
C MET A 313 4.49 10.15 -3.51
N SER A 314 4.78 8.88 -3.83
CA SER A 314 4.75 7.79 -2.83
C SER A 314 6.13 7.29 -2.43
N VAL A 315 7.19 7.63 -3.16
CA VAL A 315 8.58 7.22 -2.84
C VAL A 315 9.48 8.45 -2.68
N VAL A 316 9.65 9.25 -3.73
CA VAL A 316 10.66 10.33 -3.76
C VAL A 316 10.40 11.40 -2.71
N LEU A 317 9.18 11.97 -2.66
CA LEU A 317 8.86 13.02 -1.69
C LEU A 317 8.95 12.53 -0.22
N PRO A 318 8.41 11.36 0.15
CA PRO A 318 8.62 10.79 1.48
C PRO A 318 10.09 10.48 1.82
N GLU A 319 10.92 10.10 0.85
CA GLU A 319 12.37 9.89 1.09
C GLU A 319 13.07 11.19 1.51
N PHE A 320 12.66 12.35 1.00
CA PHE A 320 13.14 13.65 1.50
C PHE A 320 12.76 13.89 2.98
N ASP A 321 11.68 13.28 3.46
CA ASP A 321 11.27 13.32 4.88
C ASP A 321 11.98 12.26 5.73
N GLY A 322 12.81 11.39 5.12
CA GLY A 322 13.46 10.27 5.79
C GLY A 322 12.57 9.04 5.96
N ALA A 323 11.49 8.92 5.17
CA ALA A 323 10.66 7.73 5.17
C ALA A 323 11.44 6.52 4.63
N ILE A 324 11.31 5.38 5.32
CA ILE A 324 11.93 4.10 4.94
C ILE A 324 10.88 3.08 4.50
N ALA A 325 11.37 2.01 3.87
CA ALA A 325 10.59 0.85 3.46
C ALA A 325 9.37 1.18 2.55
N PRO A 326 9.63 1.66 1.31
CA PRO A 326 8.62 1.83 0.26
C PRO A 326 8.08 0.47 -0.22
N TYR A 327 7.31 -0.19 0.65
CA TYR A 327 6.87 -1.57 0.49
C TYR A 327 5.39 -1.62 0.10
N ALA A 328 5.08 -2.22 -1.05
CA ALA A 328 3.70 -2.42 -1.48
C ALA A 328 2.92 -3.28 -0.49
N ILE A 329 1.82 -2.77 0.05
CA ILE A 329 0.94 -3.47 1.00
C ILE A 329 -0.51 -3.60 0.49
N ALA A 330 -0.84 -2.92 -0.60
CA ALA A 330 -2.17 -2.91 -1.20
C ALA A 330 -2.09 -2.77 -2.72
N ALA A 331 -3.07 -3.34 -3.43
CA ALA A 331 -3.25 -3.23 -4.88
C ALA A 331 -4.75 -3.24 -5.22
N LYS A 332 -5.13 -2.98 -6.48
CA LYS A 332 -6.53 -3.06 -6.91
C LYS A 332 -6.94 -4.52 -7.16
N TYR A 333 -8.14 -4.87 -6.72
CA TYR A 333 -8.80 -6.15 -6.96
C TYR A 333 -10.28 -5.90 -7.30
N PRO A 334 -10.92 -6.76 -8.10
CA PRO A 334 -12.36 -6.69 -8.30
C PRO A 334 -13.11 -6.92 -6.98
N ASP A 335 -14.17 -6.14 -6.77
CA ASP A 335 -15.19 -6.40 -5.77
C ASP A 335 -16.31 -7.31 -6.32
N GLU A 336 -17.34 -7.55 -5.51
CA GLU A 336 -18.48 -8.40 -5.88
C GLU A 336 -19.32 -7.86 -7.06
N TYR A 337 -19.17 -6.57 -7.38
CA TYR A 337 -19.82 -5.89 -8.51
C TYR A 337 -18.88 -5.70 -9.71
N GLY A 338 -17.62 -6.16 -9.61
CA GLY A 338 -16.61 -6.05 -10.66
C GLY A 338 -15.81 -4.75 -10.63
N TYR A 339 -16.01 -3.86 -9.66
CA TYR A 339 -15.26 -2.60 -9.54
C TYR A 339 -13.86 -2.84 -8.99
N GLN A 340 -12.86 -2.15 -9.55
CA GLN A 340 -11.48 -2.27 -9.10
C GLN A 340 -11.22 -1.42 -7.84
N ILE A 341 -11.08 -2.09 -6.70
CA ILE A 341 -10.88 -1.46 -5.40
C ILE A 341 -9.55 -1.90 -4.76
N PHE A 342 -8.83 -0.98 -4.14
CA PHE A 342 -7.72 -1.26 -3.23
C PHE A 342 -8.10 -2.24 -2.12
N LYS A 343 -7.48 -3.43 -2.13
CA LYS A 343 -7.50 -4.39 -1.02
C LYS A 343 -6.07 -4.62 -0.52
N PRO A 344 -5.89 -5.06 0.74
CA PRO A 344 -4.57 -5.44 1.21
C PRO A 344 -4.00 -6.60 0.38
N ILE A 345 -2.68 -6.64 0.23
CA ILE A 345 -1.94 -7.83 -0.18
C ILE A 345 -1.56 -8.55 1.14
N PRO A 346 -2.29 -9.59 1.58
CA PRO A 346 -2.31 -10.00 2.98
C PRO A 346 -0.93 -10.36 3.55
N GLU A 347 -0.15 -11.17 2.82
CA GLU A 347 1.18 -11.62 3.24
C GLU A 347 2.19 -10.48 3.29
N ARG A 348 2.03 -9.47 2.41
CA ARG A 348 2.86 -8.28 2.40
C ARG A 348 2.49 -7.34 3.54
N MET A 349 1.19 -7.18 3.82
CA MET A 349 0.69 -6.41 4.96
C MET A 349 1.28 -6.94 6.28
N GLU A 350 1.18 -8.25 6.52
CA GLU A 350 1.73 -8.88 7.73
C GLU A 350 3.26 -8.72 7.82
N LYS A 351 3.98 -8.93 6.70
CA LYS A 351 5.43 -8.72 6.65
C LYS A 351 5.81 -7.28 7.00
N PHE A 352 5.08 -6.31 6.49
CA PHE A 352 5.32 -4.89 6.74
C PHE A 352 5.05 -4.52 8.20
N THR A 353 3.89 -4.88 8.75
CA THR A 353 3.55 -4.51 10.14
C THR A 353 4.44 -5.23 11.15
N ARG A 354 4.83 -6.48 10.89
CA ARG A 354 5.88 -7.17 11.67
C ARG A 354 7.19 -6.39 11.64
N MET A 355 7.64 -5.95 10.47
CA MET A 355 8.86 -5.12 10.36
C MET A 355 8.75 -3.84 11.20
N VAL A 356 7.62 -3.12 11.15
CA VAL A 356 7.39 -1.93 12.01
C VAL A 356 7.56 -2.28 13.49
N ARG A 357 6.98 -3.41 13.94
CA ARG A 357 7.13 -3.91 15.31
C ARG A 357 8.58 -4.22 15.67
N GLU A 358 9.33 -4.89 14.80
CA GLU A 358 10.76 -5.21 15.06
C GLU A 358 11.61 -3.94 15.18
N TRP A 359 11.36 -2.92 14.34
CA TRP A 359 12.06 -1.64 14.44
C TRP A 359 11.80 -0.93 15.78
N ILE A 360 10.56 -0.98 16.26
CA ILE A 360 10.21 -0.44 17.58
C ILE A 360 10.92 -1.23 18.69
N ALA A 361 10.87 -2.57 18.62
CA ALA A 361 11.53 -3.44 19.60
C ALA A 361 13.04 -3.17 19.68
N LEU A 362 13.70 -2.98 18.53
CA LEU A 362 15.12 -2.70 18.41
C LEU A 362 15.57 -1.45 19.18
N LYS A 363 14.71 -0.43 19.30
CA LYS A 363 14.99 0.81 20.09
C LYS A 363 15.18 0.50 21.57
N SER A 364 14.39 -0.43 22.11
CA SER A 364 14.37 -0.77 23.54
C SER A 364 15.29 -1.93 23.90
N MET A 365 15.72 -2.72 22.92
CA MET A 365 16.57 -3.88 23.15
C MET A 365 17.96 -3.46 23.69
N PRO A 366 18.49 -4.13 24.74
CA PRO A 366 19.86 -3.90 25.20
C PRO A 366 20.88 -4.21 24.11
N ASN A 367 21.93 -3.39 23.98
CA ASN A 367 22.94 -3.59 22.94
C ASN A 367 23.65 -4.95 23.02
N ALA A 368 23.83 -5.49 24.22
CA ALA A 368 24.45 -6.80 24.43
C ALA A 368 23.64 -7.96 23.82
N ASP A 369 22.32 -7.80 23.71
CA ASP A 369 21.40 -8.82 23.23
C ASP A 369 21.14 -8.72 21.71
N LYS A 370 21.36 -7.55 21.12
CA LYS A 370 21.18 -7.30 19.67
C LYS A 370 22.08 -8.19 18.83
N LYS A 371 21.48 -8.90 17.89
CA LYS A 371 22.14 -9.68 16.84
C LYS A 371 22.23 -8.90 15.54
N LEU A 372 23.44 -8.78 14.99
CA LEU A 372 23.71 -8.02 13.77
C LEU A 372 24.36 -8.90 12.71
N ALA A 373 23.74 -8.99 11.54
CA ALA A 373 24.36 -9.58 10.36
C ALA A 373 24.93 -8.47 9.46
N ILE A 374 26.24 -8.49 9.21
CA ILE A 374 26.92 -7.51 8.37
C ILE A 374 27.36 -8.19 7.08
N TYR A 375 26.70 -7.87 5.98
CA TYR A 375 27.13 -8.24 4.64
C TYR A 375 28.17 -7.23 4.14
N TYR A 376 29.35 -7.69 3.75
CA TYR A 376 30.40 -6.82 3.20
C TYR A 376 30.76 -7.20 1.77
N TYR A 377 31.06 -6.19 0.96
CA TYR A 377 31.50 -6.41 -0.42
C TYR A 377 32.98 -6.80 -0.47
N LYS A 378 33.27 -7.88 -1.21
CA LYS A 378 34.63 -8.36 -1.51
C LYS A 378 34.64 -9.04 -2.87
N GLY A 379 35.53 -8.63 -3.76
CA GLY A 379 35.69 -9.28 -5.08
C GLY A 379 36.20 -10.73 -4.96
N PRO A 380 35.80 -11.65 -5.85
CA PRO A 380 36.29 -13.03 -5.84
C PRO A 380 37.81 -13.11 -5.97
N GLY A 381 38.46 -13.88 -5.09
CA GLY A 381 39.91 -14.07 -5.08
C GLY A 381 40.74 -12.83 -4.73
N MET A 382 40.11 -11.71 -4.36
CA MET A 382 40.82 -10.46 -4.06
C MET A 382 41.22 -10.39 -2.57
N ASN A 383 42.46 -9.98 -2.33
CA ASN A 383 42.95 -9.66 -0.99
C ASN A 383 42.50 -8.27 -0.52
N ALA A 384 42.37 -7.31 -1.45
CA ALA A 384 41.92 -5.97 -1.17
C ALA A 384 40.38 -5.92 -1.10
N MET A 385 39.86 -5.32 -0.02
CA MET A 385 38.43 -5.03 0.15
C MET A 385 38.23 -3.53 -0.06
N THR A 386 38.01 -3.12 -1.31
CA THR A 386 37.76 -1.72 -1.68
C THR A 386 36.40 -1.60 -2.35
N ALA A 387 35.55 -0.69 -1.88
CA ALA A 387 34.22 -0.44 -2.47
C ALA A 387 33.92 1.06 -2.49
N GLY A 388 33.74 1.65 -3.67
CA GLY A 388 33.35 3.07 -3.81
C GLY A 388 34.29 4.08 -3.14
N GLY A 389 35.60 3.78 -3.06
CA GLY A 389 36.58 4.62 -2.35
C GLY A 389 36.66 4.38 -0.83
N LEU A 390 35.99 3.35 -0.31
CA LEU A 390 36.09 2.91 1.08
C LEU A 390 37.10 1.76 1.23
N GLU A 391 38.02 1.88 2.18
CA GLU A 391 38.82 0.77 2.69
C GLU A 391 37.93 -0.09 3.61
N VAL A 392 37.27 -1.11 3.04
CA VAL A 392 36.20 -1.88 3.69
C VAL A 392 36.73 -2.61 4.92
N ALA A 393 37.93 -3.20 4.85
CA ALA A 393 38.53 -3.93 5.96
C ALA A 393 38.74 -3.04 7.19
N ASP A 394 39.40 -1.91 6.97
CA ASP A 394 39.75 -0.92 7.97
C ASP A 394 38.49 -0.30 8.58
N SER A 395 37.53 0.08 7.73
CA SER A 395 36.27 0.69 8.15
C SER A 395 35.38 -0.29 8.93
N LEU A 396 35.33 -1.56 8.49
CA LEU A 396 34.58 -2.61 9.19
C LEU A 396 35.21 -2.94 10.54
N TYR A 397 36.55 -3.01 10.61
CA TYR A 397 37.26 -3.22 11.88
C TYR A 397 36.97 -2.10 12.89
N ASN A 398 37.07 -0.85 12.44
CA ASN A 398 36.74 0.32 13.28
C ASN A 398 35.27 0.30 13.72
N THR A 399 34.35 -0.08 12.83
CA THR A 399 32.92 -0.22 13.17
C THR A 399 32.71 -1.26 14.27
N LEU A 400 33.38 -2.42 14.20
CA LEU A 400 33.29 -3.46 15.22
C LEU A 400 33.85 -3.02 16.57
N GLN A 401 34.92 -2.22 16.57
CA GLN A 401 35.45 -1.61 17.79
C GLN A 401 34.42 -0.66 18.41
N VAL A 402 33.81 0.23 17.62
CA VAL A 402 32.76 1.15 18.08
C VAL A 402 31.56 0.40 18.63
N LEU A 403 31.12 -0.68 17.97
CA LEU A 403 30.02 -1.52 18.45
C LEU A 403 30.35 -2.19 19.78
N ARG A 404 31.55 -2.75 19.93
CA ARG A 404 32.01 -3.32 21.21
C ARG A 404 32.01 -2.28 22.32
N ASP A 405 32.55 -1.09 22.05
CA ASP A 405 32.64 0.00 23.02
C ASP A 405 31.26 0.56 23.39
N ALA A 406 30.28 0.48 22.47
CA ALA A 406 28.86 0.78 22.71
C ALA A 406 28.09 -0.34 23.44
N GLY A 407 28.77 -1.43 23.83
CA GLY A 407 28.19 -2.53 24.62
C GLY A 407 27.54 -3.65 23.82
N TYR A 408 27.75 -3.73 22.50
CA TYR A 408 27.36 -4.91 21.72
C TYR A 408 28.28 -6.09 22.06
N ARG A 409 27.73 -7.32 22.05
CA ARG A 409 28.52 -8.54 22.31
C ARG A 409 29.35 -8.93 21.09
N VAL A 410 30.56 -8.37 21.03
CA VAL A 410 31.59 -8.65 20.01
C VAL A 410 32.68 -9.54 20.59
N GLU A 411 32.68 -10.81 20.23
CA GLU A 411 33.61 -11.82 20.74
C GLU A 411 34.62 -12.23 19.68
N GLY A 412 35.84 -12.63 20.06
CA GLY A 412 36.82 -13.16 19.10
C GLY A 412 37.38 -12.15 18.08
N LEU A 413 37.08 -10.85 18.22
CA LEU A 413 37.65 -9.80 17.39
C LEU A 413 39.17 -9.71 17.63
N PRO A 414 40.02 -9.82 16.58
CA PRO A 414 41.46 -9.71 16.74
C PRO A 414 41.92 -8.34 17.29
N ALA A 415 43.07 -8.33 17.95
CA ALA A 415 43.61 -7.15 18.62
C ALA A 415 44.06 -6.05 17.66
N ASP A 416 44.32 -6.39 16.40
CA ASP A 416 44.73 -5.46 15.36
C ASP A 416 44.08 -5.79 14.00
N LEU A 417 44.26 -4.85 13.06
CA LEU A 417 43.70 -4.92 11.71
C LEU A 417 44.28 -6.08 10.89
N GLU A 418 45.57 -6.38 11.05
CA GLU A 418 46.21 -7.48 10.29
C GLU A 418 45.65 -8.84 10.71
N GLY A 419 45.47 -9.05 12.02
CA GLY A 419 44.78 -10.22 12.56
C GLY A 419 43.33 -10.31 12.07
N PHE A 420 42.62 -9.17 11.97
CA PHE A 420 41.28 -9.12 11.41
C PHE A 420 41.23 -9.48 9.92
N LYS A 421 42.14 -8.94 9.10
CA LYS A 421 42.27 -9.29 7.68
C LYS A 421 42.55 -10.78 7.50
N ALA A 422 43.45 -11.34 8.31
CA ALA A 422 43.73 -12.78 8.29
C ALA A 422 42.52 -13.64 8.68
N LEU A 423 41.73 -13.20 9.67
CA LEU A 423 40.48 -13.86 10.07
C LEU A 423 39.46 -13.88 8.92
N ILE A 424 39.24 -12.73 8.27
CA ILE A 424 38.32 -12.60 7.13
C ILE A 424 38.77 -13.47 5.95
N GLN A 425 40.08 -13.55 5.67
CA GLN A 425 40.57 -14.42 4.60
C GLN A 425 40.35 -15.91 4.89
N ARG A 426 40.49 -16.31 6.16
CA ARG A 426 40.31 -17.71 6.57
C ARG A 426 38.85 -18.15 6.58
N GLU A 427 37.97 -17.34 7.16
CA GLU A 427 36.59 -17.74 7.50
C GLU A 427 35.51 -17.08 6.62
N GLY A 428 35.82 -15.94 5.98
CA GLY A 428 34.93 -15.22 5.07
C GLY A 428 35.47 -15.03 3.64
N PRO A 429 35.97 -16.08 2.95
CA PRO A 429 36.43 -15.94 1.57
C PRO A 429 35.25 -15.82 0.59
N VAL A 430 35.47 -15.11 -0.53
CA VAL A 430 34.62 -15.15 -1.73
C VAL A 430 35.35 -15.96 -2.79
N LEU A 431 34.87 -17.18 -3.05
CA LEU A 431 35.53 -18.15 -3.92
C LEU A 431 34.72 -18.33 -5.19
N GLY A 432 35.39 -18.33 -6.35
CA GLY A 432 34.74 -18.70 -7.61
C GLY A 432 34.60 -20.23 -7.74
N PRO A 433 33.69 -20.73 -8.59
CA PRO A 433 33.55 -22.18 -8.85
C PRO A 433 34.82 -22.85 -9.37
N TYR A 434 35.75 -22.08 -9.97
CA TYR A 434 37.04 -22.56 -10.46
C TYR A 434 38.08 -22.80 -9.35
N ALA A 435 37.86 -22.29 -8.13
CA ALA A 435 38.83 -22.31 -7.04
C ALA A 435 38.73 -23.57 -6.16
N ALA A 436 38.80 -24.76 -6.77
CA ALA A 436 38.58 -26.03 -6.07
C ALA A 436 39.54 -26.26 -4.89
N GLY A 437 40.82 -25.89 -5.04
CA GLY A 437 41.82 -25.99 -3.97
C GLY A 437 41.50 -25.09 -2.78
N ASP A 438 41.13 -23.84 -3.04
CA ASP A 438 40.77 -22.87 -1.99
C ASP A 438 39.46 -23.26 -1.29
N MET A 439 38.49 -23.81 -2.04
CA MET A 439 37.25 -24.35 -1.45
C MET A 439 37.56 -25.51 -0.50
N ALA A 440 38.44 -26.43 -0.87
CA ALA A 440 38.86 -27.53 0.02
C ALA A 440 39.55 -27.03 1.28
N ALA A 441 40.44 -26.03 1.16
CA ALA A 441 41.09 -25.40 2.30
C ALA A 441 40.07 -24.69 3.23
N PHE A 442 39.11 -23.97 2.63
CA PHE A 442 38.03 -23.31 3.35
C PHE A 442 37.13 -24.31 4.09
N PHE A 443 36.76 -25.42 3.48
CA PHE A 443 35.95 -26.45 4.16
C PHE A 443 36.68 -27.13 5.32
N ALA A 444 38.01 -27.21 5.26
CA ALA A 444 38.82 -27.79 6.31
C ALA A 444 39.06 -26.83 7.49
N ALA A 445 39.31 -25.54 7.23
CA ALA A 445 39.80 -24.59 8.24
C ALA A 445 38.94 -23.33 8.44
N GLY A 446 38.05 -23.01 7.50
CA GLY A 446 37.28 -21.77 7.46
C GLY A 446 35.94 -21.79 8.20
N LYS A 447 35.59 -22.91 8.84
CA LYS A 447 34.38 -23.06 9.69
C LYS A 447 33.07 -22.59 9.01
N PRO A 448 32.75 -23.04 7.78
CA PRO A 448 31.49 -22.68 7.15
C PRO A 448 30.29 -23.10 7.99
N ALA A 449 29.22 -22.30 7.94
CA ALA A 449 27.89 -22.82 8.23
C ALA A 449 27.49 -23.83 7.16
N LEU A 450 26.86 -24.93 7.58
CA LEU A 450 26.38 -25.96 6.66
C LEU A 450 24.86 -25.95 6.63
N VAL A 451 24.30 -25.78 5.42
CA VAL A 451 22.86 -25.86 5.16
C VAL A 451 22.62 -27.14 4.38
N SER A 452 21.85 -28.08 4.93
CA SER A 452 21.53 -29.30 4.20
C SER A 452 20.67 -28.99 2.98
N ALA A 453 20.77 -29.79 1.92
CA ALA A 453 19.91 -29.64 0.74
C ALA A 453 18.42 -29.63 1.12
N GLN A 454 18.03 -30.48 2.09
CA GLN A 454 16.67 -30.56 2.62
C GLN A 454 16.25 -29.27 3.34
N ASP A 455 17.12 -28.69 4.17
CA ASP A 455 16.82 -27.43 4.85
C ASP A 455 16.73 -26.27 3.85
N TYR A 456 17.62 -26.24 2.85
CA TYR A 456 17.56 -25.26 1.77
C TYR A 456 16.23 -25.34 1.03
N ASP A 457 15.82 -26.53 0.59
CA ASP A 457 14.58 -26.70 -0.19
C ASP A 457 13.36 -26.29 0.64
N ARG A 458 13.32 -26.68 1.91
CA ARG A 458 12.26 -26.28 2.85
C ARG A 458 12.21 -24.76 3.02
N TRP A 459 13.35 -24.13 3.30
CA TRP A 459 13.41 -22.69 3.51
C TRP A 459 13.13 -21.88 2.23
N CYS A 460 13.54 -22.37 1.07
CA CYS A 460 13.22 -21.75 -0.22
C CYS A 460 11.70 -21.72 -0.43
N ALA A 461 11.03 -22.86 -0.22
CA ALA A 461 9.57 -22.98 -0.36
C ALA A 461 8.78 -22.14 0.65
N GLU A 462 9.33 -21.93 1.86
CA GLU A 462 8.69 -21.12 2.91
C GLU A 462 8.83 -19.60 2.68
N GLU A 463 9.94 -19.15 2.12
CA GLU A 463 10.30 -17.70 2.11
C GLU A 463 10.21 -17.04 0.74
N LEU A 464 10.39 -17.80 -0.34
CA LEU A 464 10.47 -17.29 -1.70
C LEU A 464 9.28 -17.74 -2.55
N ALA A 465 8.96 -16.97 -3.59
CA ALA A 465 7.96 -17.38 -4.56
C ALA A 465 8.43 -18.65 -5.30
N PRO A 466 7.53 -19.62 -5.59
CA PRO A 466 7.91 -20.88 -6.25
C PRO A 466 8.74 -20.68 -7.53
N ALA A 467 8.36 -19.71 -8.37
CA ALA A 467 9.07 -19.37 -9.59
C ALA A 467 10.54 -18.96 -9.36
N MET A 468 10.87 -18.36 -8.21
CA MET A 468 12.25 -18.01 -7.86
C MET A 468 13.08 -19.26 -7.56
N CYS A 469 12.55 -20.20 -6.77
CA CYS A 469 13.22 -21.48 -6.47
C CYS A 469 13.37 -22.36 -7.74
N GLU A 470 12.34 -22.38 -8.59
CA GLU A 470 12.36 -23.06 -9.88
C GLU A 470 13.39 -22.46 -10.83
N ALA A 471 13.54 -21.13 -10.86
CA ALA A 471 14.54 -20.47 -11.69
C ALA A 471 15.98 -20.82 -11.28
N VAL A 472 16.25 -20.95 -9.97
CA VAL A 472 17.55 -21.46 -9.47
C VAL A 472 17.76 -22.90 -9.92
N THR A 473 16.75 -23.76 -9.76
CA THR A 473 16.82 -25.19 -10.14
C THR A 473 17.00 -25.39 -11.64
N ALA A 474 16.27 -24.65 -12.47
CA ALA A 474 16.37 -24.70 -13.93
C ALA A 474 17.77 -24.30 -14.42
N ARG A 475 18.42 -23.38 -13.72
CA ARG A 475 19.75 -22.88 -14.08
C ARG A 475 20.90 -23.74 -13.54
N TYR A 476 20.77 -24.23 -12.31
CA TYR A 476 21.88 -24.86 -11.58
C TYR A 476 21.68 -26.36 -11.27
N GLY A 477 20.59 -26.96 -11.75
CA GLY A 477 20.23 -28.35 -11.46
C GLY A 477 19.63 -28.50 -10.05
N ARG A 478 19.49 -29.74 -9.56
CA ARG A 478 18.92 -30.02 -8.23
C ARG A 478 19.75 -29.39 -7.11
N SER A 479 19.08 -28.90 -6.06
CA SER A 479 19.73 -28.52 -4.80
C SER A 479 20.57 -29.69 -4.26
N PRO A 480 21.76 -29.43 -3.70
CA PRO A 480 22.40 -28.12 -3.49
C PRO A 480 23.26 -27.63 -4.68
N GLY A 481 23.22 -28.30 -5.84
CA GLY A 481 24.16 -28.04 -6.93
C GLY A 481 25.60 -28.46 -6.58
N GLN A 482 26.58 -28.00 -7.37
CA GLN A 482 28.00 -28.40 -7.25
C GLN A 482 28.91 -27.32 -6.67
N TYR A 483 28.45 -26.08 -6.60
CA TYR A 483 29.27 -24.93 -6.19
C TYR A 483 29.09 -24.64 -4.71
N MET A 484 30.20 -24.55 -3.96
CA MET A 484 30.23 -24.47 -2.49
C MET A 484 29.47 -25.63 -1.81
N THR A 485 29.49 -26.81 -2.42
CA THR A 485 28.84 -28.02 -1.90
C THR A 485 29.86 -28.96 -1.27
N THR A 486 29.50 -29.59 -0.15
CA THR A 486 30.27 -30.67 0.48
C THR A 486 29.36 -31.80 0.94
N VAL A 487 29.92 -33.00 1.13
CA VAL A 487 29.19 -34.16 1.65
C VAL A 487 29.78 -34.54 2.99
N ARG A 488 28.93 -34.62 4.02
CA ARG A 488 29.32 -35.14 5.35
C ARG A 488 28.33 -36.20 5.77
N GLU A 489 28.85 -37.38 6.13
CA GLU A 489 28.04 -38.51 6.61
C GLU A 489 26.91 -38.90 5.66
N GLY A 490 27.14 -38.80 4.34
CA GLY A 490 26.17 -39.11 3.30
C GLY A 490 25.12 -38.03 3.02
N VAL A 491 25.19 -36.88 3.69
CA VAL A 491 24.30 -35.73 3.47
C VAL A 491 25.00 -34.64 2.67
N GLU A 492 24.33 -34.11 1.65
CA GLU A 492 24.80 -33.00 0.81
C GLU A 492 24.49 -31.66 1.50
N TYR A 493 25.50 -30.79 1.62
CA TYR A 493 25.42 -29.48 2.27
C TYR A 493 25.91 -28.36 1.38
N LEU A 494 25.25 -27.20 1.47
CA LEU A 494 25.77 -25.90 1.03
C LEU A 494 26.58 -25.26 2.15
N ALA A 495 27.80 -24.84 1.83
CA ALA A 495 28.67 -24.12 2.74
C ALA A 495 28.44 -22.60 2.62
N VAL A 496 28.12 -21.97 3.75
CA VAL A 496 27.99 -20.52 3.89
C VAL A 496 29.23 -19.98 4.60
N ALA A 497 30.00 -19.14 3.90
CA ALA A 497 31.13 -18.41 4.47
C ALA A 497 30.65 -17.36 5.45
N ARG A 498 31.23 -17.35 6.65
CA ARG A 498 30.85 -16.45 7.74
C ARG A 498 31.96 -16.31 8.77
N VAL A 499 32.03 -15.16 9.41
CA VAL A 499 32.85 -14.93 10.60
C VAL A 499 31.92 -14.61 11.77
N GLU A 500 31.86 -15.49 12.76
CA GLU A 500 31.07 -15.26 13.98
C GLU A 500 31.91 -14.54 15.03
N LEU A 501 31.37 -13.41 15.51
CA LEU A 501 31.96 -12.55 16.53
C LEU A 501 30.98 -12.33 17.68
N GLY A 502 30.47 -13.41 18.27
CA GLY A 502 29.46 -13.35 19.33
C GLY A 502 28.06 -13.12 18.77
N ASN A 503 27.45 -11.97 19.05
CA ASN A 503 26.16 -11.58 18.48
C ASN A 503 26.29 -10.85 17.12
N ILE A 504 27.49 -10.76 16.57
CA ILE A 504 27.71 -10.22 15.23
C ILE A 504 28.18 -11.34 14.31
N VAL A 505 27.61 -11.42 13.11
CA VAL A 505 28.13 -12.29 12.04
C VAL A 505 28.50 -11.43 10.84
N LEU A 506 29.72 -11.65 10.32
CA LEU A 506 30.18 -11.03 9.08
C LEU A 506 30.00 -12.04 7.95
N LEU A 507 29.31 -11.64 6.89
CA LEU A 507 29.10 -12.45 5.70
C LEU A 507 29.71 -11.74 4.50
N PRO A 508 30.68 -12.35 3.78
CA PRO A 508 31.03 -11.84 2.47
C PRO A 508 29.82 -12.00 1.55
N GLN A 509 29.52 -10.99 0.73
CA GLN A 509 28.46 -11.16 -0.27
C GLN A 509 28.86 -12.24 -1.28
N PRO A 510 28.06 -13.32 -1.43
CA PRO A 510 28.38 -14.36 -2.40
C PRO A 510 28.27 -13.85 -3.84
N LEU A 511 28.86 -14.59 -4.78
CA LEU A 511 28.75 -14.25 -6.21
C LEU A 511 27.29 -14.31 -6.68
N PRO A 512 26.77 -13.25 -7.34
CA PRO A 512 25.39 -13.21 -7.85
C PRO A 512 25.17 -14.11 -9.06
N GLY A 513 26.24 -14.65 -9.65
CA GLY A 513 26.18 -15.51 -10.82
C GLY A 513 27.42 -16.37 -10.97
N VAL A 514 27.28 -17.41 -11.81
CA VAL A 514 28.36 -18.33 -12.20
C VAL A 514 28.42 -18.34 -13.73
N GLY A 515 29.60 -18.07 -14.30
CA GLY A 515 29.85 -18.01 -15.74
C GLY A 515 31.20 -17.37 -16.09
N GLU A 516 31.55 -17.33 -17.38
CA GLU A 516 32.88 -16.92 -17.88
C GLU A 516 33.19 -15.42 -17.70
N ASN A 517 32.17 -14.56 -17.64
CA ASN A 517 32.35 -13.12 -17.41
C ASN A 517 31.74 -12.69 -16.07
N THR A 518 32.53 -12.84 -15.01
CA THR A 518 32.13 -12.48 -13.64
C THR A 518 31.76 -11.01 -13.49
N PHE A 519 32.37 -10.11 -14.28
CA PHE A 519 32.07 -8.66 -14.25
C PHE A 519 30.67 -8.34 -14.79
N ALA A 520 30.27 -8.95 -15.91
CA ALA A 520 28.92 -8.78 -16.46
C ALA A 520 27.84 -9.40 -15.57
N LEU A 521 28.15 -10.48 -14.84
CA LEU A 521 27.24 -11.12 -13.89
C LEU A 521 27.04 -10.31 -12.60
N VAL A 522 28.05 -9.55 -12.16
CA VAL A 522 28.02 -8.69 -10.97
C VAL A 522 27.28 -7.37 -11.22
N HIS A 523 27.13 -6.94 -12.48
CA HIS A 523 26.47 -5.68 -12.85
C HIS A 523 25.07 -5.83 -13.47
N GLY A 524 24.40 -6.95 -13.20
CA GLY A 524 22.98 -7.14 -13.46
C GLY A 524 22.71 -7.93 -14.74
N THR A 525 22.44 -9.21 -14.56
CA THR A 525 21.72 -10.03 -15.55
C THR A 525 20.41 -10.48 -14.92
N ARG A 526 19.34 -10.63 -15.72
CA ARG A 526 18.06 -11.24 -15.27
C ARG A 526 18.22 -12.76 -15.02
N ALA A 527 19.21 -13.15 -14.24
CA ALA A 527 19.54 -14.53 -13.96
C ALA A 527 19.32 -14.83 -12.48
N ALA A 528 18.74 -16.00 -12.19
CA ALA A 528 18.66 -16.48 -10.81
C ALA A 528 20.08 -16.64 -10.23
N PRO A 529 20.31 -16.25 -8.96
CA PRO A 529 21.62 -16.40 -8.33
C PRO A 529 21.90 -17.87 -7.98
N PRO A 530 23.17 -18.26 -7.80
CA PRO A 530 23.52 -19.64 -7.46
C PRO A 530 23.11 -20.00 -6.04
N TYR A 531 22.95 -21.31 -5.76
CA TYR A 531 22.55 -21.85 -4.46
C TYR A 531 23.27 -21.22 -3.24
N PRO A 532 24.60 -20.99 -3.23
CA PRO A 532 25.29 -20.41 -2.08
C PRO A 532 24.88 -18.96 -1.78
N TYR A 533 24.46 -18.21 -2.80
CA TYR A 533 23.95 -16.85 -2.62
C TYR A 533 22.64 -16.89 -1.83
N VAL A 534 21.67 -17.69 -2.30
CA VAL A 534 20.36 -17.83 -1.65
C VAL A 534 20.51 -18.45 -0.26
N ALA A 535 21.35 -19.48 -0.12
CA ALA A 535 21.59 -20.15 1.15
C ALA A 535 22.21 -19.24 2.21
N SER A 536 23.07 -18.28 1.83
CA SER A 536 23.63 -17.31 2.77
C SER A 536 22.55 -16.46 3.45
N TYR A 537 21.60 -15.94 2.67
CA TYR A 537 20.49 -15.14 3.20
C TYR A 537 19.46 -15.99 3.95
N LEU A 538 19.14 -17.19 3.46
CA LEU A 538 18.24 -18.12 4.17
C LEU A 538 18.85 -18.57 5.51
N TRP A 539 20.14 -18.90 5.55
CA TRP A 539 20.84 -19.24 6.79
C TRP A 539 20.82 -18.07 7.77
N THR A 540 21.13 -16.86 7.31
CA THR A 540 21.08 -15.66 8.15
C THR A 540 19.69 -15.48 8.76
N ARG A 541 18.64 -15.63 7.96
CA ARG A 541 17.25 -15.48 8.42
C ARG A 541 16.78 -16.62 9.33
N LYS A 542 17.10 -17.88 9.03
CA LYS A 542 16.52 -19.07 9.67
C LYS A 542 17.35 -19.60 10.84
N VAL A 543 18.66 -19.37 10.82
CA VAL A 543 19.59 -19.90 11.83
C VAL A 543 20.16 -18.78 12.70
N PHE A 544 20.75 -17.74 12.09
CA PHE A 544 21.33 -16.65 12.89
C PHE A 544 20.24 -15.77 13.54
N GLN A 545 19.19 -15.47 12.78
CA GLN A 545 18.03 -14.66 13.17
C GLN A 545 18.48 -13.29 13.70
N PRO A 546 19.06 -12.43 12.84
CA PRO A 546 19.51 -11.11 13.25
C PRO A 546 18.32 -10.19 13.55
N ASP A 547 18.52 -9.26 14.48
CA ASP A 547 17.59 -8.15 14.71
C ASP A 547 17.78 -7.03 13.66
N ALA A 548 18.98 -6.95 13.06
CA ALA A 548 19.29 -6.02 11.99
C ALA A 548 20.27 -6.62 10.96
N VAL A 549 20.11 -6.21 9.70
CA VAL A 549 21.06 -6.50 8.61
C VAL A 549 21.69 -5.20 8.16
N MET A 550 23.00 -5.19 8.02
CA MET A 550 23.79 -4.06 7.53
C MET A 550 24.57 -4.49 6.28
N HIS A 551 24.47 -3.74 5.21
CA HIS A 551 25.34 -3.88 4.04
C HIS A 551 26.47 -2.85 4.10
N PHE A 552 27.70 -3.28 3.84
CA PHE A 552 28.91 -2.50 4.08
C PHE A 552 29.81 -2.48 2.83
N GLY A 553 30.13 -1.27 2.34
CA GLY A 553 30.83 -1.06 1.07
C GLY A 553 29.86 -1.06 -0.11
N THR A 554 29.78 0.06 -0.83
CA THR A 554 28.75 0.35 -1.84
C THR A 554 28.70 -0.66 -3.00
N HIS A 555 27.49 -0.91 -3.51
CA HIS A 555 27.16 -1.79 -4.66
C HIS A 555 27.19 -3.29 -4.38
N GLY A 556 26.44 -3.72 -3.36
CA GLY A 556 26.06 -5.13 -3.32
C GLY A 556 25.20 -5.52 -4.53
N SER A 557 25.39 -6.73 -5.04
CA SER A 557 24.73 -7.28 -6.24
C SER A 557 23.32 -7.81 -6.02
#